data_AF-A0A926B768-F1
#
_entry.id   AF-A0A926B768-F1
#
_cell.length_a   1.000
_cell.length_b   1.000
_cell.length_c   1.000
_cell.angle_alpha   90.00
_cell.angle_beta   90.00
_cell.angle_gamma   90.00
#
_symmetry.space_group_name_H-M   'P 1'
#
loop_
_entity.id
_entity.type
_entity.pdbx_description
1 polymer ?
#
loop_
_entity_poly.entity_id
_entity_poly.type
_entity_poly.pdbx_seq_one_letter_code
_entity_poly.pdbx_strand_id
1 'polypeptide(L)'
;MKTPPTIGGPLVLALACLATAAGCGEQTDTRPATWSYISTAIVQPSCATANCHSNLSQRSGVDLGEIREGYAQLVGRHFVLSERPQTSALIALLKGSGTRRMPPDFALADDDIDLISRWITNGAPYDGPGSAPVVPVPAPLTAGGN
;
A
#
# COMPACT_ATOMS: atom_id res chain seq x y z
N MET A 1 17.69 -54.30 -61.26
CA MET A 1 16.79 -53.21 -61.65
C MET A 1 15.37 -53.44 -61.07
N LYS A 2 15.15 -53.07 -59.80
CA LYS A 2 13.82 -52.83 -59.18
C LYS A 2 14.03 -52.24 -57.76
N THR A 3 13.24 -51.25 -57.37
CA THR A 3 13.11 -50.64 -56.03
C THR A 3 11.70 -50.02 -55.91
N PRO A 4 11.24 -49.58 -54.72
CA PRO A 4 11.67 -49.92 -53.36
C PRO A 4 10.67 -50.97 -52.79
N PRO A 5 9.69 -50.74 -51.85
CA PRO A 5 9.34 -49.59 -51.01
C PRO A 5 9.98 -49.64 -49.58
N THR A 6 9.38 -48.95 -48.61
CA THR A 6 9.84 -48.76 -47.20
C THR A 6 8.69 -48.81 -46.21
N ILE A 7 8.87 -49.47 -45.05
CA ILE A 7 8.14 -49.30 -43.77
C ILE A 7 9.14 -49.71 -42.66
N GLY A 8 9.29 -49.09 -41.49
CA GLY A 8 8.75 -47.84 -40.92
C GLY A 8 9.57 -47.50 -39.67
N GLY A 9 9.74 -46.21 -39.33
CA GLY A 9 10.72 -45.77 -38.33
C GLY A 9 10.39 -46.17 -36.88
N PRO A 10 11.40 -46.21 -35.98
CA PRO A 10 11.19 -46.55 -34.58
C PRO A 10 10.36 -45.47 -33.86
N LEU A 11 9.40 -45.93 -33.07
CA LEU A 11 8.54 -45.13 -32.20
C LEU A 11 9.39 -44.38 -31.16
N VAL A 12 9.70 -43.10 -31.43
CA VAL A 12 10.31 -42.22 -30.43
C VAL A 12 9.27 -41.91 -29.37
N LEU A 13 9.39 -42.58 -28.21
CA LEU A 13 8.53 -42.37 -27.06
C LEU A 13 8.89 -41.02 -26.40
N ALA A 14 8.38 -39.93 -26.98
CA ALA A 14 8.58 -38.58 -26.47
C ALA A 14 7.83 -38.42 -25.14
N LEU A 15 8.53 -38.66 -24.03
CA LEU A 15 8.02 -38.42 -22.69
C LEU A 15 7.86 -36.91 -22.47
N ALA A 16 6.66 -36.39 -22.72
CA ALA A 16 6.33 -34.99 -22.54
C ALA A 16 6.35 -34.64 -21.05
N CYS A 17 7.48 -34.12 -20.57
CA CYS A 17 7.55 -33.43 -19.28
C CYS A 17 6.64 -32.20 -19.35
N LEU A 18 5.39 -32.34 -18.88
CA LEU A 18 4.49 -31.23 -18.61
C LEU A 18 5.11 -30.38 -17.49
N ALA A 19 5.89 -29.38 -17.89
CA ALA A 19 6.37 -28.34 -17.00
C ALA A 19 5.17 -27.48 -16.57
N THR A 20 4.47 -27.90 -15.52
CA THR A 20 3.53 -27.04 -14.80
C THR A 20 4.33 -25.95 -14.11
N ALA A 21 4.65 -24.89 -14.85
CA ALA A 21 5.03 -23.61 -14.30
C ALA A 21 3.82 -23.06 -13.53
N ALA A 22 3.63 -23.54 -12.30
CA ALA A 22 2.76 -22.92 -11.33
C ALA A 22 3.37 -21.55 -11.04
N GLY A 23 2.92 -20.54 -11.79
CA GLY A 23 3.42 -19.19 -11.63
C GLY A 23 3.19 -18.73 -10.20
N CYS A 24 4.20 -18.09 -9.62
CA CYS A 24 3.96 -17.15 -8.54
C CYS A 24 3.08 -16.04 -9.12
N GLY A 25 1.77 -16.21 -9.00
CA GLY A 25 0.83 -15.18 -9.39
C GLY A 25 1.08 -13.98 -8.49
N GLU A 26 1.61 -12.90 -9.07
CA GLU A 26 1.60 -11.59 -8.44
C GLU A 26 0.12 -11.22 -8.24
N GLN A 27 -0.39 -11.51 -7.03
CA GLN A 27 -1.78 -11.28 -6.71
C GLN A 27 -1.97 -9.79 -6.50
N THR A 28 -2.22 -9.09 -7.60
CA THR A 28 -2.48 -7.65 -7.61
C THR A 28 -3.59 -7.32 -6.61
N ASP A 29 -3.24 -6.60 -5.54
CA ASP A 29 -4.20 -6.21 -4.51
C ASP A 29 -5.27 -5.28 -5.11
N THR A 30 -6.47 -5.84 -5.31
CA THR A 30 -7.63 -5.17 -5.91
C THR A 30 -8.40 -4.28 -4.93
N ARG A 31 -7.95 -4.13 -3.67
CA ARG A 31 -8.61 -3.25 -2.71
C ARG A 31 -8.54 -1.79 -3.17
N PRO A 32 -9.59 -0.99 -2.92
CA PRO A 32 -9.62 0.40 -3.37
C PRO A 32 -8.59 1.22 -2.58
N ALA A 33 -7.63 1.81 -3.29
CA ALA A 33 -6.62 2.72 -2.74
C ALA A 33 -7.21 4.11 -2.44
N THR A 34 -8.28 4.15 -1.64
CA THR A 34 -8.99 5.36 -1.25
C THR A 34 -8.94 5.58 0.25
N TRP A 35 -9.07 6.82 0.70
CA TRP A 35 -8.94 7.17 2.10
C TRP A 35 -10.08 6.59 2.94
N SER A 36 -11.33 6.60 2.45
CA SER A 36 -12.49 6.05 3.17
C SER A 36 -12.31 4.56 3.51
N TYR A 37 -11.77 3.78 2.57
CA TYR A 37 -11.44 2.37 2.78
C TYR A 37 -10.23 2.18 3.70
N ILE A 38 -9.11 2.86 3.43
CA ILE A 38 -7.88 2.77 4.25
C ILE A 38 -8.17 3.18 5.70
N SER A 39 -8.96 4.22 5.91
CA SER A 39 -9.33 4.70 7.23
C SER A 39 -10.08 3.63 8.04
N THR A 40 -11.11 3.02 7.43
CA THR A 40 -12.00 2.07 8.11
C THR A 40 -11.43 0.66 8.23
N ALA A 41 -10.78 0.16 7.18
CA ALA A 41 -10.26 -1.21 7.13
C ALA A 41 -8.89 -1.37 7.80
N ILE A 42 -8.06 -0.30 7.84
CA ILE A 42 -6.66 -0.37 8.29
C ILE A 42 -6.39 0.56 9.46
N VAL A 43 -6.61 1.88 9.29
CA VAL A 43 -6.14 2.89 10.25
C VAL A 43 -6.93 2.84 11.57
N GLN A 44 -8.26 2.76 11.52
CA GLN A 44 -9.10 2.65 12.71
C GLN A 44 -8.78 1.41 13.56
N PRO A 45 -8.80 0.18 13.02
CA PRO A 45 -8.51 -1.02 13.82
C PRO A 45 -7.05 -1.13 14.26
N SER A 46 -6.08 -0.62 13.47
CA SER A 46 -4.65 -0.82 13.75
C SER A 46 -3.98 0.31 14.52
N CYS A 47 -4.46 1.55 14.35
CA CYS A 47 -3.81 2.75 14.90
C CYS A 47 -4.72 3.50 15.88
N ALA A 48 -6.03 3.55 15.61
CA ALA A 48 -7.00 4.28 16.43
C ALA A 48 -7.59 3.46 17.59
N THR A 49 -6.78 2.57 18.18
CA THR A 49 -7.20 1.79 19.35
C THR A 49 -7.32 2.68 20.59
N ALA A 50 -8.06 2.22 21.62
CA ALA A 50 -8.33 2.98 22.83
C ALA A 50 -7.08 3.48 23.59
N ASN A 51 -5.93 2.83 23.40
CA ASN A 51 -4.65 3.16 24.05
C ASN A 51 -3.67 3.98 23.19
N CYS A 52 -4.01 4.19 21.91
CA CYS A 52 -3.14 4.72 20.86
C CYS A 52 -3.70 6.04 20.28
N HIS A 53 -4.00 6.07 18.98
CA HIS A 53 -4.40 7.29 18.27
C HIS A 53 -5.91 7.40 18.10
N SER A 54 -6.65 7.25 19.20
CA SER A 54 -8.10 7.48 19.27
C SER A 54 -8.42 8.80 19.97
N ASN A 55 -9.67 9.25 19.88
CA ASN A 55 -10.17 10.42 20.61
C ASN A 55 -10.01 10.33 22.15
N LEU A 56 -9.83 9.12 22.71
CA LEU A 56 -9.59 8.90 24.13
C LEU A 56 -8.12 9.08 24.55
N SER A 57 -7.17 8.51 23.80
CA SER A 57 -5.74 8.48 24.18
C SER A 57 -4.88 9.51 23.45
N GLN A 58 -5.28 9.90 22.24
CA GLN A 58 -4.60 10.87 21.35
C GLN A 58 -3.07 10.86 21.45
N ARG A 59 -2.41 9.71 21.34
CA ARG A 59 -0.94 9.61 21.55
C ARG A 59 -0.21 10.60 20.63
N SER A 60 0.69 11.41 21.21
CA SER A 60 1.37 12.53 20.53
C SER A 60 0.43 13.60 19.92
N GLY A 61 -0.76 13.75 20.50
CA GLY A 61 -1.80 14.67 20.05
C GLY A 61 -2.41 14.28 18.71
N VAL A 62 -2.41 13.00 18.34
CA VAL A 62 -2.92 12.48 17.04
C VAL A 62 -4.18 11.64 17.29
N ASP A 63 -5.27 11.99 16.63
CA ASP A 63 -6.53 11.25 16.62
C ASP A 63 -6.86 10.73 15.20
N LEU A 64 -6.98 9.42 15.06
CA LEU A 64 -7.28 8.73 13.81
C LEU A 64 -8.62 7.97 13.91
N GLY A 65 -9.41 8.22 14.96
CA GLY A 65 -10.67 7.52 15.22
C GLY A 65 -11.75 7.80 14.18
N GLU A 66 -11.75 8.98 13.57
CA GLU A 66 -12.75 9.41 12.58
C GLU A 66 -12.13 9.62 11.20
N ILE A 67 -12.87 9.27 10.14
CA ILE A 67 -12.39 9.35 8.74
C ILE A 67 -11.88 10.77 8.41
N ARG A 68 -12.65 11.81 8.75
CA ARG A 68 -12.28 13.18 8.41
C ARG A 68 -11.09 13.70 9.25
N GLU A 69 -11.07 13.37 10.54
CA GLU A 69 -10.01 13.83 11.45
C GLU A 69 -8.69 13.10 11.16
N GLY A 70 -8.73 11.79 10.96
CA GLY A 70 -7.53 11.01 10.61
C GLY A 70 -6.84 11.50 9.34
N TYR A 71 -7.61 11.95 8.33
CA TYR A 71 -7.04 12.59 7.15
C TYR A 71 -6.37 13.92 7.50
N ALA A 72 -7.04 14.78 8.26
CA ALA A 72 -6.50 16.08 8.68
C ALA A 72 -5.20 15.91 9.49
N GLN A 73 -5.15 14.90 10.35
CA GLN A 73 -3.98 14.58 11.17
C GLN A 73 -2.82 14.02 10.34
N LEU A 74 -3.07 13.09 9.42
CA LEU A 74 -2.00 12.48 8.62
C LEU A 74 -1.48 13.42 7.51
N VAL A 75 -2.38 14.03 6.73
CA VAL A 75 -2.03 14.88 5.59
C VAL A 75 -1.70 16.31 6.05
N GLY A 76 -2.55 16.89 6.91
CA GLY A 76 -2.40 18.27 7.38
C GLY A 76 -1.24 18.51 8.35
N ARG A 77 -0.69 17.45 8.98
CA ARG A 77 0.55 17.50 9.78
C ARG A 77 1.75 16.87 9.08
N HIS A 78 1.66 16.65 7.77
CA HIS A 78 2.75 16.18 6.90
C HIS A 78 3.34 14.80 7.25
N PHE A 79 2.61 13.92 7.93
CA PHE A 79 2.97 12.49 7.98
C PHE A 79 2.83 11.84 6.59
N VAL A 80 1.85 12.31 5.82
CA VAL A 80 1.64 11.98 4.41
C VAL A 80 2.03 13.19 3.55
N LEU A 81 2.92 12.95 2.58
CA LEU A 81 3.28 13.89 1.54
C LEU A 81 2.70 13.37 0.22
N SER A 82 1.70 14.09 -0.30
CA SER A 82 1.04 13.79 -1.58
C SER A 82 2.06 13.53 -2.68
N GLU A 83 1.82 12.48 -3.47
CA GLU A 83 2.65 11.96 -4.57
C GLU A 83 4.06 11.45 -4.16
N ARG A 84 4.38 11.41 -2.84
CA ARG A 84 5.71 11.10 -2.33
C ARG A 84 5.68 10.06 -1.19
N PRO A 85 5.28 8.81 -1.45
CA PRO A 85 5.22 7.78 -0.41
C PRO A 85 6.59 7.48 0.22
N GLN A 86 7.68 7.48 -0.56
CA GLN A 86 9.03 7.15 -0.06
C GLN A 86 9.58 8.19 0.93
N THR A 87 9.14 9.45 0.85
CA THR A 87 9.53 10.51 1.78
C THR A 87 8.44 10.84 2.81
N SER A 88 7.30 10.14 2.77
CA SER A 88 6.23 10.31 3.76
C SER A 88 6.61 9.63 5.07
N ALA A 89 6.62 10.40 6.17
CA ALA A 89 6.98 9.88 7.50
C ALA A 89 6.08 8.71 7.94
N LEU A 90 4.82 8.67 7.48
CA LEU A 90 3.91 7.54 7.70
C LEU A 90 4.49 6.22 7.19
N ILE A 91 5.03 6.19 5.96
CA ILE A 91 5.59 4.95 5.39
C ILE A 91 6.84 4.49 6.15
N ALA A 92 7.70 5.42 6.58
CA ALA A 92 8.86 5.10 7.41
C ALA A 92 8.48 4.56 8.80
N LEU A 93 7.39 5.06 9.39
CA LEU A 93 6.84 4.54 10.64
C LEU A 93 6.22 3.14 10.46
N LEU A 94 5.46 2.92 9.37
CA LEU A 94 4.84 1.62 9.09
C LEU A 94 5.89 0.53 8.81
N LYS A 95 6.89 0.82 7.96
CA LYS A 95 8.01 -0.10 7.65
C LYS A 95 9.05 -0.20 8.77
N GLY A 96 8.96 0.64 9.81
CA GLY A 96 9.89 0.64 10.94
C GLY A 96 11.32 1.06 10.58
N SER A 97 11.52 1.74 9.44
CA SER A 97 12.84 2.19 8.96
C SER A 97 13.29 3.52 9.56
N GLY A 98 12.48 4.13 10.42
CA GLY A 98 12.79 5.32 11.20
C GLY A 98 13.19 5.02 12.65
N THR A 99 12.96 5.98 13.55
CA THR A 99 13.25 5.85 15.00
C THR A 99 12.28 4.95 15.76
N ARG A 100 11.13 4.62 15.16
CA ARG A 100 10.08 3.77 15.74
C ARG A 100 9.26 3.11 14.64
N ARG A 101 8.73 1.93 14.92
CA ARG A 101 7.72 1.24 14.12
C ARG A 101 6.31 1.48 14.70
N MET A 102 5.32 1.71 13.84
CA MET A 102 3.89 1.78 14.20
C MET A 102 3.08 0.80 13.33
N PRO A 103 1.99 0.18 13.84
CA PRO A 103 1.55 0.16 15.25
C PRO A 103 2.60 -0.48 16.17
N PRO A 104 2.72 -0.11 17.45
CA PRO A 104 3.80 -0.62 18.30
C PRO A 104 3.66 -2.12 18.59
N ASP A 105 2.44 -2.63 18.69
CA ASP A 105 2.16 -3.97 19.23
C ASP A 105 2.27 -5.08 18.18
N PHE A 106 2.02 -4.76 16.90
CA PHE A 106 2.14 -5.69 15.77
C PHE A 106 2.59 -4.96 14.50
N ALA A 107 3.26 -5.69 13.59
CA ALA A 107 3.59 -5.17 12.26
C ALA A 107 2.34 -5.16 11.37
N LEU A 108 2.14 -4.07 10.64
CA LEU A 108 1.12 -4.00 9.61
C LEU A 108 1.56 -4.87 8.41
N ALA A 109 0.61 -5.51 7.71
CA ALA A 109 0.92 -6.36 6.56
C ALA A 109 1.51 -5.55 5.41
N ASP A 110 2.46 -6.11 4.65
CA ASP A 110 3.09 -5.39 3.53
C ASP A 110 2.06 -4.94 2.49
N ASP A 111 1.05 -5.77 2.18
CA ASP A 111 -0.06 -5.40 1.27
C ASP A 111 -0.84 -4.16 1.76
N ASP A 112 -1.02 -3.98 3.06
CA ASP A 112 -1.68 -2.79 3.64
C ASP A 112 -0.79 -1.56 3.51
N ILE A 113 0.52 -1.71 3.74
CA ILE A 113 1.50 -0.64 3.59
C ILE A 113 1.60 -0.21 2.11
N ASP A 114 1.50 -1.16 1.19
CA ASP A 114 1.54 -0.90 -0.24
C ASP A 114 0.19 -0.36 -0.76
N LEU A 115 -0.95 -0.74 -0.19
CA LEU A 115 -2.24 -0.07 -0.43
C LEU A 115 -2.20 1.41 0.01
N ILE A 116 -1.65 1.70 1.20
CA ILE A 116 -1.43 3.07 1.68
C ILE A 116 -0.45 3.81 0.75
N SER A 117 0.65 3.16 0.34
CA SER A 117 1.64 3.75 -0.57
C SER A 117 1.04 4.10 -1.93
N ARG A 118 0.16 3.24 -2.48
CA ARG A 118 -0.61 3.51 -3.71
C ARG A 118 -1.55 4.71 -3.54
N TRP A 119 -2.28 4.80 -2.43
CA TRP A 119 -3.14 5.96 -2.15
C TRP A 119 -2.34 7.27 -2.07
N ILE A 120 -1.16 7.27 -1.42
CA ILE A 120 -0.26 8.44 -1.39
C ILE A 120 0.26 8.78 -2.79
N THR A 121 0.62 7.76 -3.59
CA THR A 121 1.06 7.92 -4.99
C THR A 121 -0.02 8.59 -5.84
N ASN A 122 -1.29 8.23 -5.63
CA ASN A 122 -2.46 8.80 -6.31
C ASN A 122 -2.81 10.23 -5.84
N GLY A 123 -1.90 10.92 -5.15
CA GLY A 123 -2.10 12.27 -4.62
C GLY A 123 -2.68 12.33 -3.20
N ALA A 124 -2.86 11.19 -2.52
CA ALA A 124 -3.53 11.08 -1.23
C ALA A 124 -4.95 11.72 -1.18
N PRO A 125 -5.84 11.44 -2.14
CA PRO A 125 -7.14 12.12 -2.23
C PRO A 125 -8.06 11.77 -1.05
N TYR A 126 -8.90 12.74 -0.67
CA TYR A 126 -10.00 12.54 0.29
C TYR A 126 -11.30 12.19 -0.45
N ASP A 127 -11.81 10.98 -0.22
CA ASP A 127 -13.12 10.49 -0.69
C ASP A 127 -14.10 10.22 0.47
N GLY A 128 -13.76 10.68 1.69
CA GLY A 128 -14.59 10.48 2.88
C GLY A 128 -15.82 11.40 2.93
N PRO A 129 -16.70 11.24 3.95
CA PRO A 129 -17.88 12.06 4.11
C PRO A 129 -17.58 13.57 4.28
N GLY A 130 -18.40 14.41 3.63
CA GLY A 130 -18.25 15.86 3.66
C GLY A 130 -17.11 16.40 2.79
N SER A 131 -16.84 17.70 2.86
CA SER A 131 -15.68 18.29 2.18
C SER A 131 -14.36 17.84 2.82
N ALA A 132 -13.33 17.69 1.99
CA ALA A 132 -11.96 17.49 2.47
C ALA A 132 -11.58 18.57 3.51
N PRO A 133 -10.85 18.21 4.59
CA PRO A 133 -10.33 19.20 5.52
C PRO A 133 -9.49 20.24 4.79
N VAL A 134 -9.56 21.50 5.22
CA VAL A 134 -8.64 22.55 4.76
C VAL A 134 -7.27 22.29 5.40
N VAL A 135 -6.55 21.31 4.85
CA VAL A 135 -5.15 21.07 5.16
C VAL A 135 -4.33 22.20 4.54
N PRO A 136 -3.39 22.83 5.29
CA PRO A 136 -2.43 23.73 4.69
C PRO A 136 -1.58 22.94 3.69
N VAL A 137 -1.85 23.13 2.39
CA VAL A 137 -1.02 22.55 1.34
C VAL A 137 0.35 23.22 1.48
N PRO A 138 1.43 22.47 1.79
CA PRO A 138 2.76 23.08 1.83
C PRO A 138 3.06 23.61 0.44
N ALA A 139 3.48 24.87 0.36
CA ALA A 139 3.77 25.52 -0.92
C ALA A 139 4.72 24.63 -1.75
N PRO A 140 4.52 24.53 -3.07
CA PRO A 140 5.40 23.72 -3.90
C PRO A 140 6.84 24.17 -3.67
N LEU A 141 7.70 23.20 -3.31
CA LEU A 141 9.13 23.45 -3.15
C LEU A 141 9.67 23.92 -4.50
N THR A 142 9.80 25.24 -4.66
CA THR A 142 10.44 25.82 -5.84
C THR A 142 11.85 25.29 -5.88
N ALA A 143 12.20 24.55 -6.94
CA ALA A 143 13.53 24.03 -7.15
C ALA A 143 14.52 25.20 -7.06
N GLY A 144 15.31 25.24 -5.98
CA GLY A 144 16.31 26.26 -5.77
C GLY A 144 17.34 26.17 -6.88
N GLY A 145 17.37 27.20 -7.75
CA GLY A 145 18.47 27.37 -8.68
C GLY A 145 19.75 27.69 -7.90
N ASN A 146 20.84 27.03 -8.27
CA ASN A 146 22.20 27.41 -7.90
C ASN A 146 22.69 28.53 -8.82
#